data_AF-A0A2N3BN91-F1
#
_entry.id   AF-A0A2N3BN91-F1
#
_cell.length_a   1.000
_cell.length_b   1.000
_cell.length_c   1.000
_cell.angle_alpha   90.00
_cell.angle_beta   90.00
_cell.angle_gamma   90.00
#
_symmetry.space_group_name_H-M   'P 1'
#
loop_
_entity.id
_entity.type
_entity.pdbx_description
1 polymer ?
#
loop_
_entity_poly.entity_id
_entity_poly.type
_entity_poly.pdbx_seq_one_letter_code
_entity_poly.pdbx_strand_id
1 'polypeptide(L)'
;WPATAGLAAEAARAAVLAQGWEPGETRLILAAHGSGRSREPAAATRRLADRIAAGMAFAEVRVGFIEEPPHVADAARDAGARAICLPLFVARWGHARDDIPAALDRAGFAGVRLDPLGTLDAVPALIAGAIIAA
;
A
#
# COMPACT_ATOMS: atom_id res chain seq x y z
N TRP A 1 -12.95 -1.47 5.82
CA TRP A 1 -13.58 -2.63 5.17
C TRP A 1 -12.67 -3.84 5.29
N PRO A 2 -13.08 -4.92 5.96
CA PRO A 2 -12.24 -6.10 6.16
C PRO A 2 -11.70 -6.73 4.89
N ALA A 3 -12.51 -6.77 3.83
CA ALA A 3 -12.12 -7.33 2.55
C ALA A 3 -10.94 -6.59 1.90
N THR A 4 -10.91 -5.25 1.99
CA THR A 4 -9.80 -4.44 1.44
C THR A 4 -8.47 -4.74 2.15
N ALA A 5 -8.51 -4.96 3.46
CA ALA A 5 -7.33 -5.36 4.23
C ALA A 5 -6.82 -6.74 3.83
N GLY A 6 -7.72 -7.70 3.64
CA GLY A 6 -7.37 -9.03 3.16
C GLY A 6 -6.74 -8.98 1.77
N LEU A 7 -7.33 -8.24 0.83
CA LEU A 7 -6.80 -8.09 -0.51
C LEU A 7 -5.41 -7.44 -0.52
N ALA A 8 -5.21 -6.36 0.25
CA ALA A 8 -3.91 -5.69 0.34
C ALA A 8 -2.83 -6.57 0.96
N ALA A 9 -3.16 -7.30 2.04
CA ALA A 9 -2.25 -8.26 2.66
C ALA A 9 -1.86 -9.38 1.69
N GLU A 10 -2.83 -9.91 0.95
CA GLU A 10 -2.61 -10.99 -0.02
C GLU A 10 -1.74 -10.52 -1.20
N ALA A 11 -2.00 -9.32 -1.73
CA ALA A 11 -1.18 -8.73 -2.78
C ALA A 11 0.27 -8.53 -2.33
N ALA A 12 0.47 -8.01 -1.11
CA ALA A 12 1.80 -7.84 -0.53
C ALA A 12 2.49 -9.20 -0.31
N ARG A 13 1.77 -10.21 0.21
CA ARG A 13 2.27 -11.58 0.40
C ARG A 13 2.71 -12.21 -0.91
N ALA A 14 1.87 -12.16 -1.93
CA ALA A 14 2.17 -12.70 -3.24
C ALA A 14 3.44 -12.07 -3.83
N ALA A 15 3.60 -10.76 -3.65
CA ALA A 15 4.79 -10.03 -4.07
C ALA A 15 6.05 -10.43 -3.29
N VAL A 16 5.96 -10.61 -1.97
CA VAL A 16 7.07 -11.14 -1.14
C VAL A 16 7.52 -12.51 -1.68
N LEU A 17 6.57 -13.42 -1.86
CA LEU A 17 6.85 -14.80 -2.29
C LEU A 17 7.39 -14.87 -3.72
N ALA A 18 6.90 -14.02 -4.63
CA ALA A 18 7.40 -13.95 -6.00
C ALA A 18 8.88 -13.54 -6.08
N GLN A 19 9.40 -12.84 -5.06
CA GLN A 19 10.81 -12.49 -4.95
C GLN A 19 11.64 -13.54 -4.19
N GLY A 20 11.01 -14.57 -3.63
CA GLY A 20 11.66 -15.53 -2.74
C GLY A 20 12.12 -14.90 -1.43
N TRP A 21 11.45 -13.85 -0.97
CA TRP A 21 11.76 -13.17 0.30
C TRP A 21 10.89 -13.70 1.43
N GLU A 22 11.36 -13.49 2.66
CA GLU A 22 10.58 -13.75 3.87
C GLU A 22 9.89 -12.45 4.33
N PRO A 23 8.61 -12.50 4.78
CA PRO A 23 7.92 -11.32 5.30
C PRO A 23 8.70 -10.64 6.43
N GLY A 24 9.28 -11.43 7.34
CA GLY A 24 10.03 -10.92 8.50
C GLY A 24 11.29 -10.13 8.16
N GLU A 25 11.75 -10.21 6.91
CA GLU A 25 12.91 -9.48 6.38
C GLU A 25 12.50 -8.44 5.33
N THR A 26 11.20 -8.28 5.09
CA THR A 26 10.65 -7.39 4.07
C THR A 26 9.90 -6.22 4.71
N ARG A 27 10.14 -5.01 4.20
CA ARG A 27 9.39 -3.81 4.58
C ARG A 27 8.24 -3.56 3.61
N LEU A 28 7.04 -3.28 4.12
CA LEU A 28 5.89 -2.89 3.31
C LEU A 28 5.64 -1.40 3.43
N ILE A 29 5.43 -0.69 2.33
CA ILE A 29 5.09 0.72 2.27
C ILE A 29 3.72 0.83 1.64
N LEU A 30 2.75 1.36 2.39
CA LEU A 30 1.42 1.68 1.90
C LEU A 30 1.39 3.15 1.49
N ALA A 31 1.23 3.38 0.19
CA ALA A 31 1.17 4.72 -0.37
C ALA A 31 -0.29 5.12 -0.63
N ALA A 32 -0.78 6.15 0.03
CA ALA A 32 -2.16 6.61 -0.08
C ALA A 32 -2.23 8.09 -0.47
N HIS A 33 -3.42 8.57 -0.83
CA HIS A 33 -3.58 9.99 -1.19
C HIS A 33 -3.45 10.91 0.04
N GLY A 34 -4.12 10.56 1.15
CA GLY A 34 -4.28 11.47 2.28
C GLY A 34 -5.34 12.54 2.01
N SER A 35 -5.41 13.57 2.85
CA SER A 35 -6.27 14.73 2.66
C SER A 35 -5.78 15.94 3.45
N GLY A 36 -5.61 17.08 2.77
CA GLY A 36 -5.39 18.37 3.44
C GLY A 36 -6.64 18.93 4.17
N ARG A 37 -7.80 18.26 4.07
CA ARG A 37 -9.09 18.78 4.56
C ARG A 37 -9.71 17.93 5.67
N SER A 38 -9.32 16.67 5.81
CA SER A 38 -9.88 15.75 6.80
C SER A 38 -8.83 14.78 7.29
N ARG A 39 -8.86 14.44 8.58
CA ARG A 39 -7.95 13.45 9.18
C ARG A 39 -8.40 12.00 8.95
N GLU A 40 -9.66 11.79 8.56
CA GLU A 40 -10.22 10.44 8.44
C GLU A 40 -9.55 9.57 7.38
N PRO A 41 -9.21 10.06 6.17
CA PRO A 41 -8.52 9.24 5.16
C PRO A 41 -7.18 8.68 5.66
N ALA A 42 -6.37 9.51 6.32
CA ALA A 42 -5.13 9.07 6.93
C ALA A 42 -5.36 8.08 8.08
N ALA A 43 -6.34 8.35 8.95
CA ALA A 43 -6.70 7.43 10.04
C ALA A 43 -7.17 6.07 9.51
N ALA A 44 -7.98 6.04 8.46
CA ALA A 44 -8.44 4.81 7.81
C ALA A 44 -7.27 4.02 7.19
N THR A 45 -6.32 4.70 6.58
CA THR A 45 -5.10 4.08 6.01
C THR A 45 -4.22 3.48 7.10
N ARG A 46 -4.05 4.17 8.24
CA ARG A 46 -3.32 3.64 9.40
C ARG A 46 -3.99 2.40 9.98
N ARG A 47 -5.32 2.44 10.17
CA ARG A 47 -6.10 1.25 10.60
C ARG A 47 -5.93 0.07 9.63
N LEU A 48 -5.81 0.32 8.33
CA LEU A 48 -5.52 -0.71 7.33
C LEU A 48 -4.11 -1.29 7.53
N ALA A 49 -3.11 -0.43 7.74
CA ALA A 49 -1.73 -0.83 8.00
C ALA A 49 -1.62 -1.71 9.25
N ASP A 50 -2.24 -1.30 10.36
CA ASP A 50 -2.24 -2.05 11.63
C ASP A 50 -2.82 -3.45 11.45
N ARG A 51 -3.89 -3.57 10.65
CA ARG A 51 -4.51 -4.85 10.33
C ARG A 51 -3.62 -5.76 9.48
N ILE A 52 -2.89 -5.20 8.53
CA ILE A 52 -1.93 -5.96 7.71
C ILE A 52 -0.78 -6.44 8.58
N ALA A 53 -0.24 -5.57 9.44
CA ALA A 53 0.83 -5.90 10.38
C ALA A 53 0.41 -6.97 11.39
N ALA A 54 -0.85 -6.97 11.84
CA ALA A 54 -1.39 -8.01 12.71
C ALA A 54 -1.58 -9.36 12.01
N GLY A 55 -1.83 -9.36 10.69
CA GLY A 55 -2.04 -10.57 9.89
C GLY A 55 -0.77 -11.15 9.26
N MET A 56 0.31 -10.36 9.20
CA MET A 56 1.57 -10.74 8.57
C MET A 56 2.75 -10.13 9.30
N ALA A 57 3.74 -10.97 9.62
CA ALA A 57 4.96 -10.53 10.29
C ALA A 57 5.95 -9.86 9.32
N PHE A 58 5.59 -8.70 8.76
CA PHE A 58 6.54 -7.85 8.05
C PHE A 58 7.62 -7.32 8.99
N ALA A 59 8.83 -7.05 8.47
CA ALA A 59 9.88 -6.37 9.24
C ALA A 59 9.41 -4.98 9.73
N GLU A 60 8.68 -4.26 8.87
CA GLU A 60 8.02 -3.00 9.21
C GLU A 60 6.92 -2.68 8.20
N VAL A 61 5.84 -2.01 8.64
CA VAL A 61 4.78 -1.48 7.77
C VAL A 61 4.77 0.05 7.82
N ARG A 62 5.31 0.66 6.75
CA ARG A 62 5.29 2.05 6.29
C ARG A 62 3.90 2.55 5.90
N VAL A 63 3.48 3.75 6.31
CA VAL A 63 2.40 4.51 5.65
C VAL A 63 2.95 5.85 5.20
N GLY A 64 2.69 6.21 3.94
CA GLY A 64 3.03 7.52 3.39
C GLY A 64 1.89 8.09 2.55
N PHE A 65 1.75 9.41 2.55
CA PHE A 65 0.68 10.13 1.87
C PHE A 65 1.22 11.13 0.83
N ILE A 66 0.36 11.54 -0.09
CA ILE A 66 0.69 12.57 -1.10
C ILE A 66 0.40 13.95 -0.52
N GLU A 67 -0.81 14.15 -0.01
CA GLU A 67 -1.35 15.46 0.39
C GLU A 67 -0.97 15.88 1.83
N GLU A 68 -0.43 14.98 2.64
CA GLU A 68 -0.13 15.26 4.05
C GLU A 68 1.09 14.46 4.56
N PRO A 69 1.74 14.87 5.67
CA PRO A 69 2.78 14.07 6.29
C PRO A 69 2.23 12.87 7.07
N PRO A 70 3.00 11.77 7.21
CA PRO A 70 4.29 11.51 6.57
C PRO A 70 4.14 11.32 5.06
N HIS A 71 5.02 11.92 4.26
CA HIS A 71 4.93 11.81 2.81
C HIS A 71 5.43 10.44 2.32
N VAL A 72 4.97 10.00 1.14
CA VAL A 72 5.41 8.74 0.52
C VAL A 72 6.93 8.65 0.41
N ALA A 73 7.60 9.75 0.04
CA ALA A 73 9.05 9.78 -0.05
C ALA A 73 9.74 9.55 1.31
N ASP A 74 9.17 10.07 2.40
CA ASP A 74 9.72 9.87 3.74
C ASP A 74 9.48 8.44 4.23
N ALA A 75 8.31 7.87 3.94
CA ALA A 75 8.02 6.48 4.28
C ALA A 75 8.91 5.48 3.52
N ALA A 76 9.25 5.79 2.27
CA ALA A 76 10.08 4.97 1.40
C ALA A 76 11.59 5.13 1.63
N ARG A 77 12.03 6.21 2.30
CA ARG A 77 13.44 6.45 2.60
C ARG A 77 14.01 5.33 3.47
N ASP A 78 15.24 4.90 3.16
CA ASP A 78 15.96 3.85 3.87
C ASP A 78 15.17 2.54 4.03
N ALA A 79 14.24 2.26 3.10
CA ALA A 79 13.43 1.05 3.15
C ALA A 79 14.26 -0.22 2.86
N GLY A 80 15.40 -0.07 2.17
CA GLY A 80 16.27 -1.16 1.72
C GLY A 80 15.80 -1.80 0.42
N ALA A 81 16.56 -2.77 -0.07
CA ALA A 81 16.24 -3.51 -1.30
C ALA A 81 15.08 -4.51 -1.13
N ARG A 82 14.92 -5.04 0.09
CA ARG A 82 13.81 -5.94 0.45
C ARG A 82 12.61 -5.13 0.94
N ALA A 83 12.05 -4.36 0.02
CA ALA A 83 10.89 -3.54 0.30
C ALA A 83 9.85 -3.66 -0.81
N ILE A 84 8.59 -3.48 -0.44
CA ILE A 84 7.45 -3.49 -1.36
C ILE A 84 6.66 -2.21 -1.13
N CYS A 85 6.33 -1.48 -2.19
CA CYS A 85 5.40 -0.37 -2.15
C CYS A 85 4.07 -0.78 -2.79
N LEU A 86 2.97 -0.63 -2.05
CA LEU A 86 1.60 -0.88 -2.51
C LEU A 86 0.79 0.42 -2.51
N PRO A 87 0.43 0.96 -3.69
CA PRO A 87 -0.46 2.11 -3.79
C PRO A 87 -1.91 1.75 -3.47
N LEU A 88 -2.53 2.45 -2.52
CA LEU A 88 -3.92 2.26 -2.11
C LEU A 88 -4.88 3.15 -2.91
N PHE A 89 -4.91 2.94 -4.23
CA PHE A 89 -5.75 3.70 -5.16
C PHE A 89 -6.66 2.75 -5.96
N VAL A 90 -7.83 3.26 -6.36
CA VAL A 90 -8.84 2.49 -7.10
C VAL A 90 -8.48 2.25 -8.57
N ALA A 91 -7.62 3.07 -9.15
CA ALA A 91 -7.24 3.00 -10.54
C ALA A 91 -5.84 3.58 -10.77
N ARG A 92 -5.23 3.25 -11.90
CA ARG A 92 -3.97 3.85 -12.36
C ARG A 92 -4.25 5.18 -13.10
N TRP A 93 -4.66 6.20 -12.36
CA TRP A 93 -4.90 7.53 -12.90
C TRP A 93 -4.48 8.64 -11.93
N GLY A 94 -4.22 9.84 -12.47
CA GLY A 94 -3.81 11.02 -11.69
C GLY A 94 -2.59 10.74 -10.81
N HIS A 95 -2.68 11.11 -9.53
CA HIS A 95 -1.60 10.98 -8.55
C HIS A 95 -0.97 9.58 -8.46
N ALA A 96 -1.74 8.51 -8.67
CA ALA A 96 -1.20 7.14 -8.63
C ALA A 96 -0.28 6.83 -9.82
N ARG A 97 -0.46 7.51 -10.95
CA ARG A 97 0.34 7.32 -12.17
C ARG A 97 1.67 8.07 -12.08
N ASP A 98 1.64 9.29 -11.55
CA ASP A 98 2.79 10.22 -11.67
C ASP A 98 3.45 10.50 -10.31
N ASP A 99 2.68 10.83 -9.27
CA ASP A 99 3.24 11.29 -8.00
C ASP A 99 3.83 10.17 -7.14
N ILE A 100 3.22 8.99 -7.14
CA ILE A 100 3.76 7.84 -6.40
C ILE A 100 5.11 7.41 -6.99
N PRO A 101 5.25 7.12 -8.30
CA PRO A 101 6.56 6.81 -8.86
C PRO A 101 7.59 7.90 -8.60
N ALA A 102 7.22 9.18 -8.80
CA ALA A 102 8.14 10.30 -8.56
C ALA A 102 8.57 10.40 -7.08
N ALA A 103 7.67 10.15 -6.13
CA ALA A 103 8.01 10.15 -4.71
C ALA A 103 8.96 9.00 -4.34
N LEU A 104 8.75 7.82 -4.92
CA LEU A 104 9.63 6.66 -4.75
C LEU A 104 11.01 6.90 -5.36
N ASP A 105 11.07 7.52 -6.54
CA ASP A 105 12.33 7.89 -7.19
C ASP A 105 13.12 8.91 -6.36
N ARG A 106 12.45 9.95 -5.83
CA ARG A 106 13.08 10.92 -4.90
C ARG A 106 13.62 10.28 -3.62
N ALA A 107 12.99 9.20 -3.17
CA ALA A 107 13.41 8.45 -2.00
C ALA A 107 14.55 7.45 -2.30
N GLY A 108 14.94 7.27 -3.57
CA GLY A 108 15.88 6.22 -3.96
C GLY A 108 15.33 4.81 -3.73
N PHE A 109 14.01 4.63 -3.81
CA PHE A 109 13.36 3.37 -3.50
C PHE A 109 13.74 2.27 -4.52
N ALA A 110 14.49 1.28 -4.06
CA ALA A 110 15.01 0.16 -4.84
C ALA A 110 14.16 -1.12 -4.73
N GLY A 111 13.08 -1.09 -3.95
CA GLY A 111 12.18 -2.22 -3.75
C GLY A 111 11.19 -2.44 -4.90
N VAL A 112 10.31 -3.42 -4.73
CA VAL A 112 9.24 -3.75 -5.68
C VAL A 112 8.13 -2.71 -5.60
N ARG A 113 7.68 -2.23 -6.76
CA ARG A 113 6.55 -1.31 -6.88
C ARG A 113 5.36 -2.08 -7.42
N LEU A 114 4.32 -2.23 -6.62
CA LEU A 114 3.08 -2.87 -7.05
C LEU A 114 2.18 -1.89 -7.78
N ASP A 115 1.28 -2.47 -8.56
CA ASP A 115 0.18 -1.74 -9.15
C ASP A 115 -0.81 -1.28 -8.07
N PRO A 116 -1.59 -0.22 -8.34
CA PRO A 116 -2.63 0.21 -7.43
C PRO A 116 -3.57 -0.93 -7.04
N LEU A 117 -3.93 -1.00 -5.75
CA LEU A 117 -4.76 -2.06 -5.21
C LEU A 117 -6.04 -2.30 -6.02
N GLY A 118 -6.67 -1.22 -6.51
CA GLY A 118 -7.91 -1.28 -7.29
C GLY A 118 -7.77 -1.81 -8.71
N THR A 119 -6.55 -1.97 -9.23
CA THR A 119 -6.31 -2.55 -10.57
C THR A 119 -5.94 -4.04 -10.52
N LEU A 120 -5.95 -4.66 -9.34
CA LEU A 120 -5.70 -6.09 -9.20
C LEU A 120 -6.91 -6.91 -9.68
N ASP A 121 -6.67 -8.04 -10.34
CA ASP A 121 -7.70 -8.91 -10.91
C ASP A 121 -8.73 -9.42 -9.90
N ALA A 122 -8.39 -9.44 -8.61
CA ALA A 122 -9.28 -9.86 -7.53
C ALA A 122 -10.30 -8.77 -7.10
N VAL A 123 -10.14 -7.53 -7.55
CA VAL A 123 -11.00 -6.39 -7.16
C VAL A 123 -12.44 -6.51 -7.65
N PRO A 124 -12.74 -6.90 -8.89
CA PRO A 124 -14.13 -7.04 -9.36
C PRO A 124 -14.97 -7.97 -8.48
N ALA A 125 -14.41 -9.12 -8.06
CA ALA A 125 -15.10 -10.05 -7.17
C ALA A 125 -15.36 -9.45 -5.77
N LEU A 126 -14.41 -8.67 -5.25
CA LEU A 126 -14.57 -7.97 -3.97
C LEU A 126 -15.71 -6.93 -4.04
N ILE A 127 -15.78 -6.15 -5.12
CA ILE A 127 -16.85 -5.17 -5.34
C ILE A 127 -18.21 -5.87 -5.45
N ALA A 128 -18.31 -6.94 -6.23
CA ALA A 128 -19.54 -7.72 -6.37
C ALA A 128 -20.03 -8.25 -5.02
N GLY A 129 -19.14 -8.80 -4.20
CA GLY A 129 -19.47 -9.27 -2.86
C GLY A 129 -19.95 -8.15 -1.91
N ALA A 130 -19.39 -6.95 -2.03
CA ALA A 130 -19.81 -5.79 -1.24
C ALA A 130 -21.21 -5.29 -1.62
N ILE A 131 -21.57 -5.32 -2.90
CA ILE A 131 -22.90 -4.92 -3.39
C ILE A 131 -23.97 -5.91 -2.93
N ILE A 132 -23.68 -7.23 -2.96
CA ILE A 132 -24.62 -8.27 -2.54
C ILE A 132 -24.93 -8.20 -1.03
N ALA A 133 -23.97 -7.73 -0.23
CA ALA A 133 -24.08 -7.66 1.23
C ALA A 133 -24.70 -6.35 1.76
N ALA A 134 -25.06 -5.41 0.88
CA ALA A 134 -25.66 -4.11 1.22
C ALA A 134 -27.18 -4.14 1.08
#